data_AF-A0A2G9T514-F1
#
_entry.id   AF-A0A2G9T514-F1
#
_cell.length_a   1.000
_cell.length_b   1.000
_cell.length_c   1.000
_cell.angle_alpha   90.00
_cell.angle_beta   90.00
_cell.angle_gamma   90.00
#
_symmetry.space_group_name_H-M   'P 1'
#
loop_
_entity.id
_entity.type
_entity.pdbx_description
1 polymer ?
#
loop_
_entity_poly.entity_id
_entity_poly.type
_entity_poly.pdbx_seq_one_letter_code
_entity_poly.pdbx_strand_id
1 'polypeptide(L)' 'MKKCYLKHPPGNEIYRNEQLSFFEIDGRKNKTYAQNLCLLAKLFLDHKTLYYDTDPFLFYVLAFLDDRGFHIVGFFSK' A
#
# COMPACT_ATOMS: atom_id res chain seq x y z
N MET A 1 2.48 -17.06 -8.91
CA MET A 1 3.34 -16.47 -7.86
C MET A 1 3.96 -17.58 -6.99
N LYS A 2 5.07 -18.21 -7.38
CA LYS A 2 5.70 -19.27 -6.57
C LYS A 2 6.81 -18.77 -5.63
N LYS A 3 7.36 -17.58 -5.89
CA LYS A 3 8.47 -16.98 -5.12
C LYS A 3 8.06 -15.77 -4.25
N CYS A 4 6.86 -15.23 -4.46
CA CYS A 4 6.34 -14.12 -3.66
C CYS A 4 5.50 -14.69 -2.52
N TYR A 5 5.97 -14.51 -1.29
CA TYR A 5 5.31 -14.99 -0.08
C TYR A 5 4.41 -13.93 0.58
N LEU A 6 4.49 -12.68 0.13
CA LEU A 6 3.66 -11.58 0.64
C LEU A 6 2.20 -11.77 0.20
N LYS A 7 1.30 -11.81 1.17
CA LYS A 7 -0.15 -11.94 1.00
C LYS A 7 -0.93 -10.74 1.55
N HIS A 8 -0.22 -9.71 1.97
CA HIS A 8 -0.75 -8.47 2.50
C HIS A 8 0.19 -7.31 2.23
N PRO A 9 -0.29 -6.06 2.30
CA PRO A 9 0.58 -4.91 2.29
C PRO A 9 1.61 -4.99 3.43
N PRO A 10 2.86 -4.53 3.22
CA PRO A 10 3.84 -4.47 4.30
C PRO A 10 3.43 -3.41 5.34
N GLY A 11 4.27 -3.17 6.34
CA GLY A 11 3.98 -2.21 7.40
C GLY A 11 3.10 -2.78 8.50
N ASN A 12 2.42 -1.90 9.22
CA ASN A 12 1.63 -2.26 10.40
C ASN A 12 0.15 -2.20 10.08
N GLU A 13 -0.60 -3.23 10.46
CA GLU A 13 -2.05 -3.14 10.46
C GLU A 13 -2.51 -2.28 11.63
N ILE A 14 -3.07 -1.11 11.33
CA ILE A 14 -3.48 -0.11 12.33
C ILE A 14 -4.99 -0.07 12.55
N TYR A 15 -5.75 -0.74 11.67
CA TYR A 15 -7.20 -0.87 11.76
C TYR A 15 -7.62 -2.20 11.17
N ARG A 16 -8.59 -2.85 11.81
CA ARG A 16 -9.28 -4.03 11.29
C ARG A 16 -10.75 -3.96 11.69
N ASN A 17 -11.62 -4.16 10.72
CA ASN A 17 -13.05 -4.41 10.93
C ASN A 17 -13.51 -5.50 9.96
N GLU A 18 -13.81 -6.68 10.50
CA GLU A 18 -14.16 -7.88 9.73
C GLU A 18 -13.11 -8.19 8.64
N GLN A 19 -13.49 -8.04 7.37
CA GLN A 19 -12.64 -8.31 6.22
C GLN A 19 -11.88 -7.07 5.74
N LEU A 20 -12.12 -5.88 6.30
CA LEU A 20 -11.46 -4.63 5.90
C LEU A 20 -10.36 -4.25 6.88
N SER A 21 -9.17 -3.96 6.36
CA SER A 21 -8.01 -3.56 7.15
C SER A 21 -7.28 -2.36 6.55
N PHE A 22 -6.77 -1.47 7.40
CA PHE A 22 -5.79 -0.47 6.99
C PHE A 22 -4.38 -0.86 7.44
N PHE A 23 -3.46 -0.79 6.47
CA PHE A 23 -2.04 -0.95 6.69
C PHE A 23 -1.35 0.41 6.59
N GLU A 24 -0.65 0.80 7.64
CA GLU A 24 0.24 1.96 7.65
C GLU A 24 1.64 1.53 7.20
N ILE A 25 2.09 2.16 6.11
CA ILE A 25 3.35 1.86 5.46
C ILE A 25 4.21 3.12 5.50
N ASP A 26 5.32 3.01 6.21
CA ASP A 26 6.39 4.02 6.19
C ASP A 26 7.14 3.93 4.86
N GLY A 27 7.06 4.99 4.04
CA GLY A 27 7.68 5.06 2.72
C GLY A 27 9.21 5.08 2.75
N ARG A 28 9.83 5.42 3.89
CA ARG A 28 11.27 5.31 4.11
C ARG A 28 11.67 3.86 4.39
N LYS A 29 10.87 3.13 5.17
CA LYS A 29 11.15 1.71 5.51
C LYS A 29 10.81 0.75 4.37
N ASN A 30 9.75 1.04 3.61
CA ASN A 30 9.23 0.17 2.55
C ASN A 30 9.30 0.84 1.17
N LYS A 31 10.46 1.42 0.86
CA LYS A 31 10.69 2.27 -0.33
C LYS A 31 10.21 1.65 -1.64
N THR A 32 10.60 0.41 -1.93
CA THR A 32 10.22 -0.27 -3.17
C THR A 32 8.69 -0.45 -3.29
N TYR A 33 8.02 -0.81 -2.19
CA TYR A 33 6.57 -0.98 -2.19
C TYR A 33 5.86 0.36 -2.37
N ALA A 34 6.30 1.40 -1.65
CA ALA A 34 5.77 2.75 -1.75
C ALA A 34 5.95 3.35 -3.15
N GLN A 35 7.11 3.16 -3.78
CA GLN A 35 7.37 3.61 -5.15
C GLN A 35 6.45 2.89 -6.15
N ASN A 36 6.30 1.57 -6.04
CA ASN A 36 5.39 0.81 -6.90
C ASN A 36 3.94 1.28 -6.74
N LEU A 37 3.51 1.55 -5.50
CA LEU A 37 2.17 2.07 -5.21
C LEU A 37 1.97 3.47 -5.82
N CYS A 38 2.99 4.33 -5.75
CA CYS A 38 2.96 5.65 -6.38
C CYS A 38 2.88 5.57 -7.91
N LEU A 39 3.65 4.68 -8.54
CA LEU A 39 3.64 4.46 -9.98
C LEU A 39 2.27 3.93 -10.44
N LEU A 40 1.69 2.97 -9.70
CA LEU A 40 0.34 2.47 -9.96
C LEU A 40 -0.69 3.61 -9.89
N ALA A 41 -0.61 4.44 -8.86
CA ALA A 41 -1.53 5.57 -8.68
C ALA A 41 -1.40 6.63 -9.77
N LYS A 42 -0.19 6.88 -10.31
CA LYS A 42 0.02 7.86 -11.38
C LYS A 42 -0.73 7.51 -12.67
N LEU A 43 -1.06 6.24 -12.88
CA LEU A 43 -1.90 5.79 -14.00
C LEU A 43 -3.35 6.28 -13.89
N PHE A 44 -3.82 6.55 -12.66
CA PHE A 44 -5.20 6.96 -12.38
C PHE A 44 -5.32 8.40 -11.84
N LEU A 45 -4.21 9.01 -11.42
CA LEU A 45 -4.13 10.36 -10.90
C LEU A 45 -3.29 11.25 -11.82
N ASP A 46 -3.93 12.24 -12.42
CA ASP A 46 -3.26 13.15 -13.34
C ASP A 46 -2.22 14.01 -12.59
N HIS A 47 -2.61 14.59 -11.45
CA HIS A 47 -1.82 15.56 -10.68
C HIS A 47 -0.90 14.94 -9.60
N LYS A 48 -0.49 13.67 -9.71
CA LYS A 48 0.50 13.09 -8.77
C LYS A 48 1.92 13.51 -9.14
N THR A 49 2.50 14.42 -8.37
CA THR A 49 3.82 15.04 -8.63
C THR A 49 4.99 14.27 -8.04
N LEU A 50 4.80 13.62 -6.89
CA LEU A 50 5.86 12.90 -6.17
C LEU A 50 5.61 11.39 -6.20
N TYR A 51 6.53 10.66 -6.84
CA TYR A 51 6.45 9.21 -7.03
C TYR A 51 7.77 8.45 -6.80
N TYR A 52 8.93 9.12 -6.83
CA TYR A 52 10.23 8.51 -6.50
C TYR A 52 10.73 8.83 -5.08
N ASP A 53 10.43 10.03 -4.59
CA ASP A 53 10.76 10.44 -3.23
C ASP A 53 9.59 10.11 -2.29
N THR A 54 9.61 8.87 -1.79
CA THR A 54 8.59 8.34 -0.89
C THR A 54 8.97 8.43 0.59
N ASP A 55 10.20 8.84 0.88
CA ASP A 55 10.76 8.89 2.23
C ASP A 55 9.96 9.79 3.21
N PRO A 56 9.39 10.93 2.80
CA PRO A 56 8.62 11.78 3.73
C PRO A 56 7.16 11.34 3.92
N PHE A 57 6.69 10.30 3.21
CA PHE A 57 5.27 9.95 3.17
C PHE A 57 4.94 8.68 3.97
N LEU A 58 3.81 8.72 4.67
CA LEU A 58 3.11 7.54 5.16
C LEU A 58 2.02 7.14 4.16
N PHE A 59 1.88 5.85 3.89
CA PHE A 59 0.84 5.33 3.02
C PHE A 59 -0.12 4.49 3.85
N TYR A 60 -1.41 4.81 3.73
CA TYR A 60 -2.50 4.09 4.40
C TYR A 60 -3.26 3.28 3.36
N VAL A 61 -2.98 1.98 3.31
CA VAL A 61 -3.53 1.07 2.31
C VAL A 61 -4.74 0.36 2.88
N LEU A 62 -5.90 0.54 2.25
CA LEU A 62 -7.09 -0.25 2.52
C LEU A 62 -7.00 -1.57 1.77
N ALA A 63 -7.16 -2.68 2.48
CA ALA A 63 -7.20 -4.00 1.89
C ALA A 63 -8.41 -4.81 2.39
N PHE A 64 -8.92 -5.66 1.50
CA PHE A 64 -10.00 -6.60 1.78
C PHE A 64 -9.45 -8.02 1.88
N LEU A 65 -9.82 -8.74 2.93
CA LEU A 65 -9.39 -10.11 3.22
C LEU A 65 -10.37 -11.13 2.63
N ASP A 66 -9.88 -11.97 1.71
CA ASP A 66 -10.56 -13.18 1.24
C ASP A 66 -9.71 -14.44 1.55
N ASP A 67 -10.19 -15.61 1.14
CA ASP A 67 -9.52 -16.91 1.38
C ASP A 67 -8.10 -17.01 0.77
N ARG A 68 -7.71 -16.08 -0.12
CA ARG A 68 -6.40 -16.04 -0.81
C ARG A 68 -5.44 -15.02 -0.20
N GLY A 69 -5.92 -14.11 0.65
CA GLY A 69 -5.14 -13.07 1.32
C GLY A 69 -5.79 -11.68 1.27
N PHE A 70 -4.99 -10.65 1.54
CA PHE A 70 -5.42 -9.25 1.50
C PHE A 70 -5.23 -8.66 0.11
N HIS A 71 -6.32 -8.14 -0.46
CA HIS A 71 -6.37 -7.49 -1.76
C HIS A 71 -6.47 -5.99 -1.58
N ILE A 72 -5.59 -5.24 -2.24
CA ILE A 72 -5.59 -3.77 -2.17
C ILE A 72 -6.86 -3.24 -2.83
N VAL A 73 -7.62 -2.44 -2.08
CA VAL A 73 -8.83 -1.74 -2.56
C VAL A 73 -8.48 -0.31 -2.98
N GLY A 74 -7.63 0.35 -2.19
CA GLY A 74 -7.21 1.73 -2.42
C GLY A 74 -6.22 2.18 -1.35
N PHE A 75 -5.73 3.40 -1.47
CA PHE A 75 -4.85 4.00 -0.46
C PHE A 75 -4.91 5.52 -0.51
N PHE A 76 -4.41 6.16 0.55
CA PHE A 76 -4.04 7.57 0.55
C PHE A 76 -2.64 7.73 1.15
N SER A 77 -1.92 8.78 0.74
CA SER A 77 -0.62 9.15 1.30
C SER A 77 -0.74 10.42 2.15
N LYS A 78 -0.04 10.49 3.27
CA LYS A 78 0.04 11.65 4.17
C LYS A 78 1.48 12.07 4.39
#